data_AF-A0A257Q8C7-F1
#
_entry.id   AF-A0A257Q8C7-F1
#
_cell.length_a   1.000
_cell.length_b   1.000
_cell.length_c   1.000
_cell.angle_alpha   90.00
_cell.angle_beta   90.00
_cell.angle_gamma   90.00
#
_symmetry.space_group_name_H-M   'P 1'
#
loop_
_entity.id
_entity.type
_entity.pdbx_description
1 polymer ?
#
loop_
_entity_poly.entity_id
_entity_poly.type
_entity_poly.pdbx_seq_one_letter_code
_entity_poly.pdbx_strand_id
1 'polypeptide(L)'
;MTSYVHAVAADDRELIQQLLEDVKIIENQFLFGVPMPSVARSTLAPILRRWLVEGLFYKAQKLVLPKTITFLVHSNGHSAKLCKAGVYEHWMELVLFRGIGVSSSLLAAKFLGKDGRPTIDLGRSNNIKPMPQKASIFFNQNMFFWKGEFHSRIEIIKMHANTLGGVHFDFKKAHSEKHILEIKNYLGYEVNGSNIQMLLGEDINTGRADATRRPQIYDATELVLIDTALIFANGIRESEKIFTALL
;
A
#
# COMPACT_ATOMS: atom_id res chain seq x y z
N MET A 1 18.41 34.02 -12.51
CA MET A 1 17.28 33.08 -12.30
C MET A 1 16.24 33.79 -11.46
N THR A 2 15.24 34.37 -12.11
CA THR A 2 14.17 35.11 -11.49
C THR A 2 13.16 34.11 -10.92
N SER A 3 13.17 33.97 -9.59
CA SER A 3 12.22 33.16 -8.85
C SER A 3 10.84 33.82 -8.92
N TYR A 4 9.96 33.33 -9.80
CA TYR A 4 8.54 33.61 -9.70
C TYR A 4 7.99 32.80 -8.52
N VAL A 5 8.12 33.33 -7.31
CA VAL A 5 7.29 32.88 -6.20
C VAL A 5 5.90 33.43 -6.48
N HIS A 6 5.05 32.63 -7.13
CA HIS A 6 3.62 32.91 -7.11
C HIS A 6 3.22 33.05 -5.65
N ALA A 7 2.52 34.15 -5.31
CA ALA A 7 1.97 34.31 -3.97
C ALA A 7 1.06 33.10 -3.69
N VAL A 8 1.48 32.27 -2.74
CA VAL A 8 0.73 31.07 -2.32
C VAL A 8 -0.58 31.55 -1.68
N ALA A 9 -1.72 31.08 -2.21
CA ALA A 9 -3.02 31.47 -1.68
C ALA A 9 -3.23 30.92 -0.26
N ALA A 10 -4.16 31.50 0.51
CA ALA A 10 -4.47 31.00 1.86
C ALA A 10 -4.89 29.52 1.84
N ASP A 11 -5.73 29.14 0.88
CA ASP A 11 -6.18 27.76 0.66
C ASP A 11 -5.03 26.80 0.36
N ASP A 12 -3.99 27.27 -0.37
CA ASP A 12 -2.81 26.47 -0.66
C ASP A 12 -1.98 26.22 0.59
N ARG A 13 -1.86 27.22 1.48
CA ARG A 13 -1.18 27.05 2.78
C ARG A 13 -1.94 26.09 3.69
N GLU A 14 -3.26 26.20 3.74
CA GLU A 14 -4.09 25.27 4.51
C GLU A 14 -3.92 23.83 4.00
N LEU A 15 -3.93 23.63 2.68
CA LEU A 15 -3.69 22.30 2.09
C LEU A 15 -2.32 21.73 2.49
N ILE A 16 -1.25 22.54 2.47
CA ILE A 16 0.08 22.11 2.89
C ILE A 16 0.12 21.83 4.39
N GLN A 17 -0.52 22.66 5.22
CA GLN A 17 -0.59 22.44 6.65
C GLN A 17 -1.32 21.13 6.97
N GLN A 18 -2.46 20.87 6.34
CA GLN A 18 -3.20 19.61 6.45
C GLN A 18 -2.35 18.40 6.05
N LEU A 19 -1.52 18.52 4.99
CA LEU A 19 -0.60 17.45 4.58
C LEU A 19 0.39 17.11 5.70
N LEU A 20 1.02 18.12 6.28
CA LEU A 20 2.04 17.93 7.32
C LEU A 20 1.41 17.43 8.63
N GLU A 21 0.21 17.88 8.98
CA GLU A 21 -0.56 17.39 10.12
C GLU A 21 -0.94 15.92 9.95
N ASP A 22 -1.46 15.54 8.79
CA ASP A 22 -1.79 14.14 8.47
C ASP A 22 -0.55 13.23 8.49
N VAL A 23 0.58 13.70 7.97
CA VAL A 23 1.85 12.95 8.02
C VAL A 23 2.29 12.74 9.47
N LYS A 24 2.18 13.76 10.32
CA LYS A 24 2.47 13.64 11.75
C LYS A 24 1.52 12.64 12.43
N ILE A 25 0.23 12.64 12.07
CA ILE A 25 -0.73 11.64 12.59
C ILE A 25 -0.31 10.24 12.19
N ILE A 26 0.11 10.03 10.93
CA ILE A 26 0.62 8.74 10.45
C ILE A 26 1.84 8.32 11.27
N GLU A 27 2.87 9.16 11.35
CA GLU A 27 4.12 8.86 12.08
C GLU A 27 3.85 8.49 13.55
N ASN A 28 2.92 9.21 14.20
CA ASN A 28 2.51 8.92 15.57
C ASN A 28 1.95 7.49 15.73
N GLN A 29 1.30 6.93 14.71
CA GLN A 29 0.80 5.55 14.77
C GLN A 29 1.94 4.52 14.77
N PHE A 30 3.12 4.88 14.28
CA PHE A 30 4.29 3.99 14.19
C PHE A 30 5.25 4.09 15.38
N LEU A 31 5.04 5.02 16.32
CA LEU A 31 5.94 5.24 17.48
C LEU A 31 6.12 3.99 18.35
N PHE A 32 5.11 3.14 18.45
CA PHE A 32 5.11 1.94 19.28
C PHE A 32 5.20 0.65 18.46
N GLY A 33 5.62 0.74 17.19
CA GLY A 33 5.73 -0.38 16.27
C GLY A 33 4.69 -0.31 15.15
N VAL A 34 4.26 -1.47 14.64
CA VAL A 34 3.27 -1.47 13.56
C VAL A 34 1.87 -1.16 14.10
N PRO A 35 1.13 -0.22 13.49
CA PRO A 35 -0.24 0.11 13.89
C PRO A 35 -1.14 -1.12 13.87
N MET A 36 -2.03 -1.24 14.86
CA MET A 36 -3.04 -2.30 14.88
C MET A 36 -3.93 -2.23 13.62
N PRO A 37 -4.53 -3.36 13.18
CA PRO A 37 -5.44 -3.40 12.04
C PRO A 37 -6.60 -2.39 12.16
N SER A 38 -7.12 -2.18 13.38
CA SER A 38 -8.16 -1.19 13.64
C SER A 38 -7.72 0.24 13.34
N VAL A 39 -6.48 0.60 13.71
CA VAL A 39 -5.87 1.91 13.43
C VAL A 39 -5.61 2.08 11.93
N ALA A 40 -5.14 1.02 11.26
CA ALA A 40 -4.97 1.03 9.82
C ALA A 40 -6.29 1.40 9.12
N ARG A 41 -7.39 0.74 9.48
CA ARG A 41 -8.72 1.02 8.91
C ARG A 41 -9.28 2.38 9.31
N SER A 42 -9.24 2.73 10.59
CA SER A 42 -9.93 3.94 11.09
C SER A 42 -9.15 5.24 10.92
N THR A 43 -7.82 5.18 10.82
CA THR A 43 -6.95 6.36 10.75
C THR A 43 -6.21 6.42 9.42
N LEU A 44 -5.46 5.36 9.07
CA LEU A 44 -4.57 5.41 7.89
C LEU A 44 -5.35 5.41 6.58
N ALA A 45 -6.39 4.58 6.44
CA ALA A 45 -7.21 4.53 5.23
C ALA A 45 -7.88 5.88 4.90
N PRO A 46 -8.56 6.57 5.82
CA PRO A 46 -9.13 7.88 5.53
C PRO A 46 -8.10 8.93 5.10
N ILE A 47 -6.93 8.99 5.75
CA ILE A 47 -5.86 9.92 5.38
C ILE A 47 -5.36 9.59 3.96
N LEU A 48 -4.97 8.34 3.71
CA LEU A 48 -4.44 7.92 2.41
C LEU A 48 -5.48 8.06 1.30
N ARG A 49 -6.76 7.85 1.58
CA ARG A 49 -7.85 8.09 0.65
C ARG A 49 -7.85 9.54 0.17
N ARG A 50 -7.86 10.53 1.08
CA ARG A 50 -7.86 11.95 0.69
C ARG A 50 -6.65 12.29 -0.18
N TRP A 51 -5.47 11.83 0.21
CA TRP A 51 -4.24 12.17 -0.48
C TRP A 51 -4.08 11.47 -1.83
N LEU A 52 -4.35 10.17 -1.90
CA LEU A 52 -4.08 9.34 -3.08
C LEU A 52 -5.30 9.19 -3.99
N VAL A 53 -6.49 8.94 -3.43
CA VAL A 53 -7.70 8.63 -4.20
C VAL A 53 -8.41 9.91 -4.64
N GLU A 54 -8.61 10.85 -3.74
CA GLU A 54 -9.23 12.15 -4.04
C GLU A 54 -8.23 13.13 -4.68
N GLY A 55 -6.97 12.73 -4.76
CA GLY A 55 -5.92 13.42 -5.51
C GLY A 55 -5.44 14.71 -4.87
N LEU A 56 -5.67 14.93 -3.56
CA LEU A 56 -5.15 16.11 -2.86
C LEU A 56 -3.62 16.18 -2.93
N PHE A 57 -2.93 15.04 -2.98
CA PHE A 57 -1.47 15.03 -3.10
C PHE A 57 -1.02 15.65 -4.41
N TYR A 58 -1.72 15.39 -5.52
CA TYR A 58 -1.37 16.00 -6.80
C TYR A 58 -1.63 17.51 -6.82
N LYS A 59 -2.58 18.01 -6.03
CA LYS A 59 -2.78 19.45 -5.83
C LYS A 59 -1.60 20.04 -5.05
N ALA A 60 -1.26 19.47 -3.90
CA ALA A 60 -0.11 19.90 -3.09
C ALA A 60 1.21 19.80 -3.88
N GLN A 61 1.40 18.74 -4.67
CA GLN A 61 2.59 18.54 -5.49
C GLN A 61 2.75 19.60 -6.58
N LYS A 62 1.67 20.22 -7.09
CA LYS A 62 1.76 21.30 -8.09
C LYS A 62 2.27 22.62 -7.51
N LEU A 63 2.12 22.82 -6.19
CA LEU A 63 2.61 23.99 -5.48
C LEU A 63 4.14 23.95 -5.30
N VAL A 64 4.70 22.75 -5.36
CA VAL A 64 6.14 22.50 -5.40
C VAL A 64 6.54 22.11 -6.83
N LEU A 65 7.83 22.12 -7.16
CA LEU A 65 8.26 21.67 -8.48
C LEU A 65 7.84 20.20 -8.72
N PRO A 66 7.13 19.90 -9.84
CA PRO A 66 6.76 18.53 -10.16
C PRO A 66 8.03 17.67 -10.29
N LYS A 67 8.04 16.50 -9.63
CA LYS A 67 9.17 15.54 -9.49
C LYS A 67 10.10 15.75 -8.31
N THR A 68 9.91 16.77 -7.46
CA THR A 68 10.74 16.92 -6.26
C THR A 68 10.42 15.86 -5.20
N ILE A 69 9.16 15.45 -5.12
CA ILE A 69 8.70 14.45 -4.15
C ILE A 69 8.81 13.06 -4.77
N THR A 70 9.54 12.17 -4.10
CA THR A 70 9.72 10.76 -4.49
C THR A 70 9.43 9.81 -3.35
N PHE A 71 9.08 8.58 -3.69
CA PHE A 71 8.75 7.52 -2.74
C PHE A 71 9.65 6.32 -2.98
N LEU A 72 10.32 5.83 -1.94
CA LEU A 72 11.21 4.68 -2.02
C LEU A 72 10.39 3.39 -2.11
N VAL A 73 10.39 2.73 -3.28
CA VAL A 73 9.73 1.44 -3.48
C VAL A 73 10.59 0.45 -4.25
N HIS A 74 10.34 -0.83 -4.02
CA HIS A 74 10.95 -1.91 -4.79
C HIS A 74 10.34 -1.98 -6.20
N SER A 75 11.19 -2.21 -7.20
CA SER A 75 10.72 -2.46 -8.56
C SER A 75 10.14 -3.86 -8.67
N ASN A 76 9.00 -3.97 -9.34
CA ASN A 76 8.28 -5.22 -9.51
C ASN A 76 8.01 -5.60 -10.96
N GLY A 77 8.72 -4.96 -11.88
CA GLY A 77 8.58 -5.22 -13.31
C GLY A 77 8.85 -6.67 -13.70
N HIS A 78 9.74 -7.36 -12.99
CA HIS A 78 10.01 -8.79 -13.21
C HIS A 78 8.80 -9.67 -12.82
N SER A 79 8.31 -9.52 -11.60
CA SER A 79 7.13 -10.25 -11.12
C SER A 79 5.90 -9.99 -11.98
N ALA A 80 5.70 -8.73 -12.39
CA ALA A 80 4.62 -8.36 -13.30
C ALA A 80 4.74 -9.05 -14.68
N LYS A 81 5.95 -9.23 -15.22
CA LYS A 81 6.16 -10.00 -16.45
C LYS A 81 5.81 -11.47 -16.26
N LEU A 82 6.21 -12.07 -15.14
CA LEU A 82 5.89 -13.46 -14.83
C LEU A 82 4.38 -13.69 -14.69
N CYS A 83 3.66 -12.78 -14.02
CA CYS A 83 2.19 -12.81 -13.94
C CYS A 83 1.55 -12.74 -15.34
N LYS A 84 2.00 -11.79 -16.19
CA LYS A 84 1.49 -11.66 -17.57
C LYS A 84 1.78 -12.87 -18.46
N ALA A 85 2.89 -13.57 -18.20
CA ALA A 85 3.22 -14.84 -18.86
C ALA A 85 2.41 -16.03 -18.34
N GLY A 86 1.53 -15.83 -17.34
CA GLY A 86 0.76 -16.87 -16.69
C GLY A 86 1.61 -17.82 -15.85
N VAL A 87 2.77 -17.36 -15.38
CA VAL A 87 3.65 -18.14 -14.48
C VAL A 87 3.11 -18.17 -13.07
N TYR A 88 2.65 -17.02 -12.57
CA TYR A 88 1.98 -16.92 -11.29
C TYR A 88 0.47 -16.89 -11.48
N GLU A 89 -0.23 -17.75 -10.73
CA GLU A 89 -1.70 -17.68 -10.60
C GLU A 89 -2.07 -16.58 -9.61
N HIS A 90 -1.28 -16.47 -8.53
CA HIS A 90 -1.41 -15.44 -7.52
C HIS A 90 -0.06 -14.84 -7.19
N TRP A 91 -0.04 -13.55 -6.93
CA TRP A 91 1.17 -12.86 -6.50
C TRP A 91 0.83 -11.66 -5.63
N MET A 92 1.67 -11.41 -4.63
CA MET A 92 1.67 -10.26 -3.75
C MET A 92 3.05 -9.61 -3.76
N GLU A 93 3.07 -8.31 -4.02
CA GLU A 93 4.26 -7.47 -3.94
C GLU A 93 4.93 -7.53 -2.55
N LEU A 94 6.23 -7.23 -2.50
CA LEU A 94 6.92 -7.01 -1.24
C LEU A 94 6.32 -5.83 -0.48
N VAL A 95 5.80 -6.10 0.71
CA VAL A 95 5.40 -5.09 1.71
C VAL A 95 6.29 -5.19 2.94
N LEU A 96 6.60 -4.06 3.57
CA LEU A 96 7.36 -4.04 4.81
C LEU A 96 6.40 -4.03 6.02
N PHE A 97 6.57 -5.00 6.90
CA PHE A 97 5.76 -5.18 8.10
C PHE A 97 6.67 -5.52 9.29
N ARG A 98 6.68 -4.71 10.35
CA ARG A 98 7.54 -4.91 11.55
C ARG A 98 9.03 -5.15 11.23
N GLY A 99 9.54 -4.52 10.19
CA GLY A 99 10.93 -4.70 9.73
C GLY A 99 11.19 -6.00 8.97
N ILE A 100 10.17 -6.85 8.77
CA ILE A 100 10.23 -7.99 7.86
C ILE A 100 9.61 -7.64 6.51
N GLY A 101 10.22 -8.15 5.44
CA GLY A 101 9.66 -8.08 4.10
C GLY A 101 8.75 -9.28 3.86
N VAL A 102 7.51 -9.02 3.46
CA VAL A 102 6.51 -10.05 3.16
C VAL A 102 6.12 -9.98 1.69
N SER A 103 6.21 -11.12 1.01
CA SER A 103 5.73 -11.31 -0.36
C SER A 103 5.27 -12.76 -0.49
N SER A 104 4.30 -12.99 -1.38
CA SER A 104 3.77 -14.33 -1.64
C SER A 104 3.52 -14.54 -3.12
N SER A 105 3.65 -15.77 -3.59
CA SER A 105 3.36 -16.15 -4.96
C SER A 105 2.90 -17.60 -5.04
N LEU A 106 1.89 -17.87 -5.86
CA LEU A 106 1.46 -19.21 -6.23
C LEU A 106 1.82 -19.45 -7.71
N LEU A 107 2.65 -20.46 -7.97
CA LEU A 107 2.99 -20.87 -9.33
C LEU A 107 1.83 -21.63 -9.98
N ALA A 108 1.63 -21.41 -11.27
CA ALA A 108 0.69 -22.19 -12.04
C ALA A 108 1.11 -23.66 -12.11
N ALA A 109 0.13 -24.57 -12.04
CA ALA A 109 0.39 -26.02 -11.96
C ALA A 109 1.27 -26.55 -13.10
N LYS A 110 1.16 -25.97 -14.30
CA LYS A 110 1.98 -26.35 -15.48
C LYS A 110 3.48 -26.06 -15.33
N PHE A 111 3.86 -25.23 -14.36
CA PHE A 111 5.25 -24.89 -14.04
C PHE A 111 5.74 -25.58 -12.76
N LEU A 112 4.97 -26.51 -12.21
CA LEU A 112 5.34 -27.34 -11.07
C LEU A 112 5.72 -28.75 -11.54
N GLY A 113 6.85 -29.24 -11.06
CA GLY A 113 7.26 -30.63 -11.21
C GLY A 113 6.43 -31.57 -10.34
N LYS A 114 6.62 -32.88 -10.51
CA LYS A 114 5.94 -33.90 -9.68
C LYS A 114 6.29 -33.81 -8.20
N ASP A 115 7.41 -33.18 -7.87
CA ASP A 115 7.91 -32.91 -6.52
C ASP A 115 7.42 -31.57 -5.95
N GLY A 116 6.55 -30.85 -6.67
CA GLY A 116 6.07 -29.53 -6.28
C GLY A 116 7.10 -28.41 -6.45
N ARG A 117 8.26 -28.67 -7.07
CA ARG A 117 9.28 -27.65 -7.32
C ARG A 117 9.07 -26.96 -8.66
N PRO A 118 9.46 -25.69 -8.82
CA PRO A 118 9.42 -25.01 -10.11
C PRO A 118 10.24 -25.74 -11.19
N THR A 119 9.66 -25.93 -12.37
CA THR A 119 10.35 -26.51 -13.53
C THR A 119 11.06 -25.47 -14.41
N ILE A 120 10.85 -24.20 -14.12
CA ILE A 120 11.44 -23.05 -14.82
C ILE A 120 12.35 -22.26 -13.88
N ASP A 121 13.39 -21.64 -14.44
CA ASP A 121 14.14 -20.62 -13.71
C ASP A 121 13.29 -19.36 -13.60
N LEU A 122 12.87 -19.04 -12.39
CA LEU A 122 12.09 -17.83 -12.10
C LEU A 122 12.95 -16.57 -12.14
N GLY A 123 14.28 -16.70 -12.28
CA GLY A 123 15.24 -15.62 -12.17
C GLY A 123 15.32 -15.13 -10.72
N ARG A 124 16.52 -15.20 -10.13
CA ARG A 124 16.73 -14.55 -8.84
C ARG A 124 16.83 -13.05 -9.05
N SER A 125 15.82 -12.32 -8.59
CA SER A 125 15.89 -10.87 -8.40
C SER A 125 16.82 -10.56 -7.21
N ASN A 126 18.10 -10.88 -7.36
CA ASN A 126 19.11 -10.62 -6.33
C ASN A 126 19.25 -9.09 -6.18
N ASN A 127 18.78 -8.57 -5.04
CA ASN A 127 19.04 -7.21 -4.56
C ASN A 127 18.42 -6.06 -5.37
N ILE A 128 17.10 -6.07 -5.60
CA ILE A 128 16.42 -4.82 -5.97
C ILE A 128 16.29 -3.97 -4.69
N LYS A 129 17.26 -3.08 -4.46
CA LYS A 129 17.14 -2.02 -3.45
C LYS A 129 15.93 -1.15 -3.78
N PRO A 130 15.21 -0.61 -2.78
CA PRO A 130 14.16 0.35 -3.05
C PRO A 130 14.76 1.58 -3.75
N MET A 131 14.04 2.11 -4.72
CA MET A 131 14.47 3.25 -5.52
C MET A 131 13.45 4.39 -5.42
N PRO A 132 13.89 5.67 -5.49
CA PRO A 132 12.98 6.80 -5.53
C PRO A 132 12.09 6.74 -6.78
N GLN A 133 10.78 6.65 -6.59
CA GLN A 133 9.78 6.66 -7.65
C GLN A 133 8.88 7.88 -7.55
N LYS A 134 8.36 8.32 -8.70
CA LYS A 134 7.34 9.39 -8.75
C LYS A 134 6.04 8.92 -8.11
N ALA A 135 5.26 9.87 -7.59
CA ALA A 135 3.93 9.63 -7.03
C ALA A 135 3.03 8.78 -7.92
N SER A 136 3.00 9.05 -9.24
CA SER A 136 2.20 8.27 -10.18
C SER A 136 2.61 6.81 -10.28
N ILE A 137 3.89 6.49 -10.14
CA ILE A 137 4.39 5.11 -10.15
C ILE A 137 4.09 4.44 -8.81
N PHE A 138 4.32 5.15 -7.71
CA PHE A 138 4.05 4.67 -6.36
C PHE A 138 2.56 4.35 -6.14
N PHE A 139 1.66 5.29 -6.46
CA PHE A 139 0.22 5.13 -6.24
C PHE A 139 -0.40 4.05 -7.13
N ASN A 140 0.11 3.88 -8.36
CA ASN A 140 -0.38 2.88 -9.32
C ASN A 140 0.49 1.61 -9.33
N GLN A 141 1.34 1.41 -8.33
CA GLN A 141 2.13 0.19 -8.23
C GLN A 141 1.20 -1.02 -8.08
N ASN A 142 1.39 -2.03 -8.93
CA ASN A 142 0.69 -3.30 -8.79
C ASN A 142 1.12 -3.98 -7.50
N MET A 143 0.17 -4.27 -6.61
CA MET A 143 0.44 -4.90 -5.32
C MET A 143 -0.03 -6.36 -5.29
N PHE A 144 -1.05 -6.69 -6.09
CA PHE A 144 -1.50 -8.07 -6.25
C PHE A 144 -1.70 -8.43 -7.71
N PHE A 145 -1.54 -9.71 -8.01
CA PHE A 145 -2.10 -10.37 -9.19
C PHE A 145 -3.03 -11.48 -8.73
N TRP A 146 -4.29 -11.43 -9.14
CA TRP A 146 -5.33 -12.34 -8.70
C TRP A 146 -6.31 -12.59 -9.84
N LYS A 147 -6.62 -13.87 -10.11
CA LYS A 147 -7.59 -14.27 -11.15
C LYS A 147 -7.37 -13.61 -12.52
N GLY A 148 -6.10 -13.43 -12.90
CA GLY A 148 -5.72 -12.83 -14.19
C GLY A 148 -5.67 -11.30 -14.21
N GLU A 149 -5.96 -10.63 -13.10
CA GLU A 149 -6.01 -9.18 -12.99
C GLU A 149 -4.94 -8.66 -12.02
N PHE A 150 -4.39 -7.47 -12.31
CA PHE A 150 -3.57 -6.75 -11.35
C PHE A 150 -4.44 -5.82 -10.50
N HIS A 151 -4.12 -5.74 -9.22
CA HIS A 151 -4.70 -4.77 -8.31
C HIS A 151 -3.60 -3.86 -7.76
N SER A 152 -3.76 -2.57 -8.00
CA SER A 152 -2.83 -1.52 -7.63
C SER A 152 -3.03 -1.04 -6.19
N ARG A 153 -2.00 -0.37 -5.66
CA ARG A 153 -2.00 0.26 -4.34
C ARG A 153 -3.22 1.17 -4.14
N ILE A 154 -3.52 2.02 -5.12
CA ILE A 154 -4.67 2.92 -5.05
C ILE A 154 -6.02 2.18 -5.04
N GLU A 155 -6.16 1.05 -5.76
CA GLU A 155 -7.40 0.25 -5.73
C GLU A 155 -7.66 -0.39 -4.37
N ILE A 156 -6.60 -0.83 -3.70
CA ILE A 156 -6.69 -1.41 -2.35
C ILE A 156 -7.13 -0.35 -1.34
N ILE A 157 -6.59 0.87 -1.44
CA ILE A 157 -6.98 1.99 -0.59
C ILE A 157 -8.43 2.41 -0.87
N LYS A 158 -8.84 2.43 -2.15
CA LYS A 158 -10.24 2.67 -2.55
C LYS A 158 -11.19 1.65 -1.91
N MET A 159 -10.83 0.38 -1.89
CA MET A 159 -11.65 -0.66 -1.23
C MET A 159 -11.86 -0.37 0.26
N HIS A 160 -10.78 -0.05 1.00
CA HIS A 160 -10.89 0.30 2.42
C HIS A 160 -11.74 1.55 2.64
N ALA A 161 -11.57 2.56 1.78
CA ALA A 161 -12.35 3.79 1.82
C ALA A 161 -13.86 3.56 1.58
N ASN A 162 -14.21 2.67 0.65
CA ASN A 162 -15.60 2.34 0.31
C ASN A 162 -16.26 1.46 1.37
N THR A 163 -15.50 0.56 2.00
CA THR A 163 -16.00 -0.34 3.05
C THR A 163 -16.38 0.41 4.33
N LEU A 164 -15.78 1.57 4.60
CA LEU A 164 -16.01 2.37 5.83
C LEU A 164 -17.13 3.42 5.71
N GLY A 165 -17.92 3.41 4.62
CA GLY A 165 -19.21 4.13 4.57
C GLY A 165 -19.17 5.64 4.32
N GLY A 166 -18.11 6.17 3.71
CA GLY A 166 -17.96 7.63 3.56
C GLY A 166 -18.67 8.26 2.36
N VAL A 167 -18.34 7.84 1.12
CA VAL A 167 -18.93 8.37 -0.13
C VAL A 167 -18.62 7.33 -1.20
N HIS A 168 -19.63 6.83 -1.90
CA HIS A 168 -19.43 6.04 -3.12
C HIS A 168 -18.85 6.98 -4.18
N PHE A 169 -17.52 7.02 -4.32
CA PHE A 169 -16.86 7.83 -5.36
C PHE A 169 -17.14 7.29 -6.77
N ASP A 170 -17.65 6.05 -6.84
CA ASP A 170 -18.20 5.46 -8.03
C ASP A 170 -19.44 4.64 -7.62
N PHE A 171 -20.61 4.97 -8.17
CA PHE A 171 -21.87 4.21 -7.90
C PHE A 171 -21.82 2.78 -8.44
N LYS A 172 -20.75 2.42 -9.17
CA LYS A 172 -20.47 1.06 -9.58
C LYS A 172 -19.45 0.47 -8.62
N LYS A 173 -19.89 -0.43 -7.74
CA LYS A 173 -18.98 -1.42 -7.12
C LYS A 173 -18.21 -2.08 -8.26
N ALA A 174 -16.94 -1.73 -8.42
CA ALA A 174 -16.14 -2.26 -9.50
C ALA A 174 -15.99 -3.78 -9.31
N HIS A 175 -15.98 -4.55 -10.40
CA HIS A 175 -15.69 -6.00 -10.33
C HIS A 175 -14.40 -6.30 -9.56
N SER A 176 -13.44 -5.37 -9.60
CA SER A 176 -12.19 -5.43 -8.85
C SER A 176 -12.37 -5.43 -7.33
N GLU A 177 -13.42 -4.82 -6.77
CA GLU A 177 -13.66 -4.85 -5.32
C GLU A 177 -13.95 -6.27 -4.82
N LYS A 178 -14.66 -7.08 -5.61
CA LYS A 178 -14.93 -8.48 -5.26
C LYS A 178 -13.63 -9.28 -5.14
N HIS A 179 -12.72 -9.13 -6.10
CA HIS A 179 -11.43 -9.81 -6.07
C HIS A 179 -10.55 -9.32 -4.91
N ILE A 180 -10.57 -8.02 -4.60
CA ILE A 180 -9.82 -7.49 -3.45
C ILE A 180 -10.38 -8.02 -2.12
N LEU A 181 -11.71 -8.20 -1.99
CA LEU A 181 -12.32 -8.83 -0.82
C LEU A 181 -11.95 -10.32 -0.69
N GLU A 182 -11.75 -11.03 -1.79
CA GLU A 182 -11.22 -12.40 -1.77
C GLU A 182 -9.77 -12.42 -1.31
N ILE A 183 -8.91 -11.52 -1.81
CA ILE A 183 -7.50 -11.38 -1.40
C ILE A 183 -7.40 -11.12 0.10
N LYS A 184 -8.29 -10.29 0.65
CA LYS A 184 -8.40 -10.00 2.08
C LYS A 184 -8.53 -11.27 2.95
N ASN A 185 -9.14 -12.32 2.41
CA ASN A 185 -9.36 -13.57 3.11
C ASN A 185 -8.42 -14.69 2.63
N TYR A 186 -7.48 -14.39 1.74
CA TYR A 186 -6.55 -15.38 1.21
C TYR A 186 -5.30 -15.51 2.09
N LEU A 187 -4.68 -14.39 2.44
CA LEU A 187 -3.43 -14.33 3.19
C LEU A 187 -3.52 -13.28 4.30
N GLY A 188 -3.06 -13.66 5.48
CA GLY A 188 -2.95 -12.77 6.63
C GLY A 188 -1.87 -13.21 7.59
N TYR A 189 -1.72 -12.45 8.66
CA TYR A 189 -0.74 -12.70 9.71
C TYR A 189 -1.37 -12.44 11.07
N GLU A 190 -1.14 -13.34 12.00
CA GLU A 190 -1.41 -13.13 13.41
C GLU A 190 -0.11 -12.78 14.12
N VAL A 191 -0.16 -11.72 14.93
CA VAL A 191 1.02 -11.21 15.65
C VAL A 191 0.80 -11.24 17.14
N ASN A 192 1.51 -12.15 17.81
CA ASN A 192 1.46 -12.30 19.25
C ASN A 192 2.86 -12.07 19.85
N GLY A 193 3.09 -10.87 20.38
CA GLY A 193 4.41 -10.46 20.89
C GLY A 193 5.46 -10.40 19.78
N SER A 194 6.48 -11.26 19.85
CA SER A 194 7.50 -11.43 18.80
C SER A 194 7.15 -12.49 17.75
N ASN A 195 6.11 -13.29 17.99
CA ASN A 195 5.70 -14.34 17.07
C ASN A 195 4.85 -13.76 15.93
N ILE A 196 5.15 -14.15 14.70
CA ILE A 196 4.41 -13.80 13.50
C ILE A 196 4.01 -15.10 12.81
N GLN A 197 2.72 -15.42 12.82
CA GLN A 197 2.18 -16.62 12.19
C GLN A 197 1.43 -16.24 10.93
N MET A 198 1.76 -16.89 9.81
CA MET A 198 0.98 -16.76 8.57
C MET A 198 -0.36 -17.49 8.74
N LEU A 199 -1.44 -16.83 8.34
CA LEU A 199 -2.78 -17.37 8.28
C LEU A 199 -3.26 -17.41 6.83
N LEU A 200 -4.01 -18.43 6.47
CA LEU A 200 -4.57 -18.63 5.13
C LEU A 200 -6.07 -18.89 5.22
N GLY A 201 -6.84 -18.37 4.25
CA GLY A 201 -8.24 -18.76 4.08
C GLY A 201 -9.12 -18.61 5.33
N GLU A 202 -9.74 -19.72 5.74
CA GLU A 202 -10.68 -19.78 6.85
C GLU A 202 -10.06 -19.46 8.22
N ASP A 203 -8.75 -19.66 8.41
CA ASP A 203 -8.06 -19.36 9.67
C ASP A 203 -8.11 -17.87 9.98
N ILE A 204 -8.06 -17.03 8.94
CA ILE A 204 -8.18 -15.58 9.06
C ILE A 204 -9.58 -15.22 9.58
N ASN A 205 -10.62 -15.83 9.01
CA ASN A 205 -12.01 -15.58 9.39
C ASN A 205 -12.27 -16.04 10.83
N THR A 206 -11.79 -17.23 11.19
CA THR A 206 -11.92 -17.80 12.52
C THR A 206 -11.23 -16.93 13.56
N GLY A 207 -9.99 -16.52 13.30
CA GLY A 207 -9.26 -15.64 14.21
C GLY A 207 -9.88 -14.25 14.32
N ARG A 208 -10.47 -13.71 13.24
CA ARG A 208 -11.19 -12.43 13.28
C ARG A 208 -12.53 -12.53 14.01
N ALA A 209 -13.18 -13.68 14.02
CA ALA A 209 -14.39 -13.89 14.80
C ALA A 209 -14.08 -13.83 16.32
N ASP A 210 -12.91 -14.31 16.74
CA ASP A 210 -12.42 -14.24 18.12
C ASP A 210 -12.03 -12.81 18.52
N ALA A 211 -12.71 -12.26 19.53
CA ALA A 211 -12.48 -10.89 20.01
C ALA A 211 -11.07 -10.66 20.59
N THR A 212 -10.44 -11.70 21.12
CA THR A 212 -9.10 -11.61 21.73
C THR A 212 -7.99 -11.62 20.68
N ARG A 213 -8.20 -12.36 19.58
CA ARG A 213 -7.23 -12.51 18.48
C ARG A 213 -7.39 -11.44 17.41
N ARG A 214 -8.62 -10.97 17.15
CA ARG A 214 -8.95 -9.98 16.11
C ARG A 214 -8.01 -8.76 16.06
N PRO A 215 -7.60 -8.13 17.19
CA PRO A 215 -6.70 -6.98 17.15
C PRO A 215 -5.29 -7.30 16.64
N GLN A 216 -4.92 -8.58 16.61
CA GLN A 216 -3.59 -9.08 16.23
C GLN A 216 -3.54 -9.65 14.82
N ILE A 217 -4.68 -9.70 14.11
CA ILE A 217 -4.79 -10.32 12.78
C ILE A 217 -4.85 -9.26 11.69
N TYR A 218 -3.80 -9.27 10.88
CA TYR A 218 -3.61 -8.43 9.71
C TYR A 218 -3.97 -9.22 8.45
N ASP A 219 -4.81 -8.69 7.58
CA ASP A 219 -4.91 -9.23 6.21
C ASP A 219 -3.93 -8.57 5.25
N ALA A 220 -3.71 -9.20 4.10
CA ALA A 220 -2.81 -8.69 3.07
C ALA A 220 -3.13 -7.25 2.61
N THR A 221 -4.40 -6.86 2.59
CA THR A 221 -4.80 -5.50 2.17
C THR A 221 -4.48 -4.46 3.25
N GLU A 222 -4.57 -4.82 4.52
CA GLU A 222 -4.16 -3.99 5.66
C GLU A 222 -2.64 -3.82 5.70
N LEU A 223 -1.87 -4.87 5.35
CA LEU A 223 -0.42 -4.75 5.21
C LEU A 223 -0.03 -3.74 4.13
N VAL A 224 -0.68 -3.78 2.96
CA VAL A 224 -0.47 -2.79 1.89
C VAL A 224 -0.81 -1.38 2.38
N LEU A 225 -1.87 -1.23 3.18
CA LEU A 225 -2.27 0.06 3.71
C LEU A 225 -1.22 0.63 4.68
N ILE A 226 -0.70 -0.20 5.59
CA ILE A 226 0.35 0.15 6.55
C ILE A 226 1.65 0.50 5.81
N ASP A 227 2.08 -0.33 4.87
CA ASP A 227 3.26 -0.08 4.01
C ASP A 227 3.12 1.24 3.26
N THR A 228 1.96 1.49 2.67
CA THR A 228 1.68 2.75 1.95
C THR A 228 1.75 3.96 2.87
N ALA A 229 1.17 3.89 4.06
CA ALA A 229 1.20 4.98 5.01
C ALA A 229 2.64 5.34 5.40
N LEU A 230 3.45 4.33 5.69
CA LEU A 230 4.84 4.51 6.06
C LEU A 230 5.67 5.12 4.92
N ILE A 231 5.58 4.55 3.72
CA ILE A 231 6.34 5.06 2.55
C ILE A 231 5.88 6.47 2.19
N PHE A 232 4.57 6.74 2.25
CA PHE A 232 4.02 8.06 2.00
C PHE A 232 4.56 9.09 3.00
N ALA A 233 4.42 8.82 4.31
CA ALA A 233 4.92 9.71 5.36
C ALA A 233 6.42 10.00 5.22
N ASN A 234 7.24 8.97 4.99
CA ASN A 234 8.67 9.12 4.78
C ASN A 234 8.99 10.01 3.56
N GLY A 235 8.31 9.78 2.43
CA GLY A 235 8.51 10.60 1.21
C GLY A 235 8.14 12.08 1.41
N ILE A 236 7.09 12.36 2.18
CA ILE A 236 6.74 13.74 2.54
C ILE A 236 7.77 14.34 3.50
N ARG A 237 8.17 13.58 4.53
CA ARG A 237 9.13 14.02 5.54
C ARG A 237 10.49 14.37 4.93
N GLU A 238 11.00 13.54 4.02
CA GLU A 238 12.22 13.83 3.26
C GLU A 238 12.13 15.15 2.47
N SER A 239 10.91 15.55 2.11
CA SER A 239 10.62 16.76 1.34
C SER A 239 10.06 17.91 2.18
N GLU A 240 10.01 17.79 3.51
CA GLU A 240 9.30 18.72 4.40
C GLU A 240 9.76 20.16 4.22
N LYS A 241 11.08 20.38 4.13
CA LYS A 241 11.66 21.73 3.96
C LYS A 241 11.09 22.48 2.75
N ILE A 242 10.72 21.76 1.69
CA ILE A 242 10.15 22.35 0.47
C ILE A 242 8.70 22.78 0.73
N PHE A 243 7.94 21.97 1.46
CA PHE A 243 6.56 22.29 1.83
C PHE A 243 6.49 23.43 2.84
N THR A 244 7.31 23.40 3.89
CA THR A 244 7.34 24.44 4.92
C THR A 244 7.77 25.81 4.36
N ALA A 245 8.55 25.84 3.27
CA ALA A 245 8.89 27.09 2.60
C ALA A 245 7.70 27.78 1.92
N LEU A 246 6.54 27.12 1.79
CA LEU A 246 5.31 27.67 1.23
C LEU A 246 4.35 28.24 2.29
N LEU A 247 4.60 27.97 3.58
CA LEU A 247 3.80 28.45 4.72
C LEU A 247 4.26 29.85 5.14
#